data_AF-A0A7X7K5Q0-F1
#
_entry.id   AF-A0A7X7K5Q0-F1
#
_cell.length_a   1.000
_cell.length_b   1.000
_cell.length_c   1.000
_cell.angle_alpha   90.00
_cell.angle_beta   90.00
_cell.angle_gamma   90.00
#
_symmetry.space_group_name_H-M   'P 1'
#
loop_
_entity.id
_entity.type
_entity.pdbx_description
1 polymer ?
#
loop_
_entity_poly.entity_id
_entity_poly.type
_entity_poly.pdbx_seq_one_letter_code
_entity_poly.pdbx_strand_id
1 'polypeptide(L)'
;MDAEQNPTCPNCGSLMTLRTARQGPNAGSRFWGCRRFPKCRGTLPCEPAETANPEAASPPQPARPPRLAPGVRPPRDGHQSSLYQALALPKTIAEGVIALSERAGLREYIRALSQFRPDYRSSERPPAERVAGCALAVLEKLLLRGDVTYCTWQLDGLVPDGPADLPAALEAAAQSLGHGYRNTYWDSREEQDFYERILPGLSQVDLRDWCTPQVSLGSLAGNGDGTNHQRVDFGLLHPSGLRMVIEIDGLQHDDAINDGRRDGLLQNEGYTVKRVPAHEVRSGGGPTLEELRARLPVLPPVEPTDAGPLAVYALTTRIQIALLRCLQLGWLSLPDDGQPIGLRLPAWAAADGLCRRAIAAAVADLTALVRDIATLYGLQATFGLRIVPQGKGQCRAVLALTDTLDDADGPTMRISSTYLPFDLAASDAERLSTSPDRPLSLQPDQEAVRRLFWYVFRFDEFREGQWPAIERALRGKDTLVLLPTGGGKSAVFQLAGLLRPGLTLVVAPLVALIDDQQENLAAKGIQRVAAISSSLDRAARAQEQALLVSGHHQFC
;
A
#
# COMPACT_ATOMS: atom_id res chain seq x y z
N MET A 1 -31.13 -6.32 -7.72
CA MET A 1 -32.32 -6.27 -6.86
C MET A 1 -31.83 -6.42 -5.45
N ASP A 2 -31.95 -5.30 -4.72
CA ASP A 2 -31.79 -5.01 -3.30
C ASP A 2 -30.60 -5.58 -2.53
N ALA A 3 -29.60 -4.71 -2.33
CA ALA A 3 -28.54 -4.87 -1.34
C ALA A 3 -29.14 -4.83 0.08
N GLU A 4 -28.88 -5.83 0.91
CA GLU A 4 -29.19 -5.80 2.35
C GLU A 4 -28.48 -4.59 3.00
N GLN A 5 -29.21 -3.49 3.17
CA GLN A 5 -28.75 -2.35 3.94
C GLN A 5 -28.76 -2.72 5.42
N ASN A 6 -27.62 -2.57 6.10
CA ASN A 6 -27.57 -2.71 7.55
C ASN A 6 -28.58 -1.74 8.19
N PRO A 7 -29.44 -2.21 9.12
CA PRO A 7 -30.43 -1.37 9.76
C PRO A 7 -29.79 -0.26 10.59
N THR A 8 -30.51 0.84 10.76
CA THR A 8 -30.11 1.94 11.64
C THR A 8 -30.62 1.71 13.06
N CYS A 9 -29.82 2.10 14.04
CA CYS A 9 -30.13 1.93 15.45
C CYS A 9 -31.34 2.77 15.83
N PRO A 10 -32.41 2.18 16.39
CA PRO A 10 -33.63 2.92 16.75
C PRO A 10 -33.38 3.95 17.85
N ASN A 11 -32.28 3.83 18.59
CA ASN A 11 -31.98 4.67 19.74
C ASN A 11 -31.05 5.86 19.42
N CYS A 12 -30.28 5.81 18.34
CA CYS A 12 -29.34 6.90 18.00
C CYS A 12 -29.11 7.13 16.49
N GLY A 13 -29.87 6.46 15.62
CA GLY A 13 -29.81 6.59 14.17
C GLY A 13 -28.51 6.09 13.51
N SER A 14 -27.55 5.56 14.28
CA SER A 14 -26.28 5.06 13.75
C SER A 14 -26.44 3.66 13.15
N LEU A 15 -25.67 3.33 12.12
CA LEU A 15 -25.66 1.99 11.52
C LEU A 15 -25.40 0.90 12.57
N MET A 16 -26.10 -0.22 12.45
CA MET A 16 -25.92 -1.39 13.30
C MET A 16 -24.96 -2.40 12.66
N THR A 17 -24.32 -3.19 13.50
CA THR A 17 -23.42 -4.27 13.10
C THR A 17 -24.01 -5.58 13.59
N LEU A 18 -23.98 -6.61 12.76
CA LEU A 18 -24.46 -7.93 13.12
C LEU A 18 -23.54 -8.55 14.18
N ARG A 19 -24.11 -8.99 15.31
CA ARG A 19 -23.42 -9.58 16.44
C ARG A 19 -24.04 -10.93 16.78
N THR A 20 -23.25 -11.81 17.38
CA THR A 20 -23.69 -13.12 17.85
C THR A 20 -23.67 -13.13 19.36
N ALA A 21 -24.77 -13.53 20.01
CA ALA A 21 -24.82 -13.63 21.46
C ALA A 21 -23.87 -14.73 21.93
N ARG A 22 -22.93 -14.40 22.83
CA ARG A 22 -21.89 -15.33 23.31
C ARG A 22 -22.26 -16.05 24.61
N GLN A 23 -23.23 -15.55 25.37
CA GLN A 23 -23.65 -16.07 26.68
C GLN A 23 -25.16 -15.85 26.91
N GLY A 24 -25.81 -16.72 27.69
CA GLY A 24 -27.23 -16.66 28.02
C GLY A 24 -28.13 -17.56 27.15
N PRO A 25 -29.46 -17.54 27.37
CA PRO A 25 -30.41 -18.44 26.71
C PRO A 25 -30.50 -18.28 25.18
N ASN A 26 -29.92 -17.20 24.65
CA ASN A 26 -29.88 -16.90 23.23
C ASN A 26 -28.47 -17.08 22.63
N ALA A 27 -27.54 -17.74 23.33
CA ALA A 27 -26.18 -17.95 22.82
C ALA A 27 -26.20 -18.64 21.45
N GLY A 28 -25.46 -18.06 20.50
CA GLY A 28 -25.43 -18.49 19.09
C GLY A 28 -26.41 -17.76 18.17
N SER A 29 -27.42 -17.05 18.69
CA SER A 29 -28.32 -16.25 17.85
C SER A 29 -27.68 -14.95 17.38
N ARG A 30 -28.01 -14.54 16.15
CA ARG A 30 -27.54 -13.28 15.55
C ARG A 30 -28.54 -12.16 15.85
N PHE A 31 -28.03 -10.99 16.16
CA PHE A 31 -28.81 -9.77 16.37
C PHE A 31 -28.02 -8.56 15.87
N TRP A 32 -28.71 -7.50 15.47
CA TRP A 32 -28.09 -6.24 15.12
C TRP A 32 -27.78 -5.46 16.39
N GLY A 33 -26.51 -5.07 16.60
CA GLY A 33 -26.08 -4.24 17.72
C GLY A 33 -25.59 -2.87 17.26
N CYS A 34 -25.92 -1.81 17.99
CA CYS A 34 -25.49 -0.46 17.66
C CYS A 34 -23.95 -0.34 17.61
N ARG A 35 -23.40 0.22 16.53
CA ARG A 35 -21.94 0.43 16.37
C ARG A 35 -21.34 1.39 17.39
N ARG A 36 -22.16 2.24 18.03
CA ARG A 36 -21.75 3.14 19.13
C ARG A 36 -21.74 2.46 20.51
N PHE A 37 -21.90 1.15 20.60
CA PHE A 37 -21.69 0.44 21.87
C PHE A 37 -20.28 0.72 22.43
N PRO A 38 -20.09 0.96 23.74
CA PRO A 38 -21.08 0.86 24.83
C PRO A 38 -21.91 2.11 25.08
N LYS A 39 -21.66 3.22 24.37
CA LYS A 39 -22.36 4.51 24.55
C LYS A 39 -23.84 4.44 24.15
N CYS A 40 -24.17 3.58 23.18
CA CYS A 40 -25.55 3.27 22.82
C CYS A 40 -25.73 1.74 22.79
N ARG A 41 -26.74 1.25 23.51
CA ARG A 41 -27.04 -0.19 23.65
C ARG A 41 -28.24 -0.65 22.81
N GLY A 42 -28.58 0.09 21.75
CA GLY A 42 -29.68 -0.30 20.87
C GLY A 42 -29.39 -1.64 20.17
N THR A 43 -30.39 -2.51 20.13
CA THR A 43 -30.35 -3.82 19.48
C THR A 43 -31.60 -4.05 18.65
N LEU A 44 -31.49 -4.76 17.53
CA LEU A 44 -32.62 -5.24 16.74
C LEU A 44 -32.50 -6.76 16.52
N PRO A 45 -33.61 -7.52 16.53
CA PRO A 45 -33.61 -8.92 16.13
C PRO A 45 -33.16 -9.07 14.67
N CYS A 46 -32.47 -10.15 14.34
CA CYS A 46 -32.27 -10.56 12.96
C CYS A 46 -33.39 -11.55 12.62
N GLU A 47 -34.29 -11.22 11.68
CA GLU A 47 -35.30 -12.19 11.22
C GLU A 47 -34.60 -13.37 10.53
N PRO A 48 -35.09 -14.61 10.70
CA PRO A 48 -34.56 -15.76 9.97
C PRO A 48 -34.96 -15.64 8.50
N ALA A 49 -33.98 -15.45 7.62
CA ALA A 49 -34.20 -15.45 6.18
C ALA A 49 -34.87 -16.76 5.74
N GLU A 50 -35.94 -16.64 4.94
CA GLU A 50 -36.57 -17.76 4.26
C GLU A 50 -35.51 -18.57 3.49
N THR A 51 -35.68 -19.89 3.53
CA THR A 51 -34.75 -20.92 3.07
C THR A 51 -34.21 -20.67 1.66
N ALA A 52 -33.05 -20.01 1.58
CA ALA A 52 -32.17 -20.07 0.42
C ALA A 52 -31.23 -21.27 0.56
N ASN A 53 -31.13 -22.04 -0.52
CA ASN A 53 -30.44 -23.31 -0.66
C ASN A 53 -29.02 -23.29 -0.05
N PRO A 54 -28.59 -24.26 0.81
CA PRO A 54 -27.34 -24.17 1.57
C PRO A 54 -26.03 -24.32 0.76
N GLU A 55 -26.06 -24.40 -0.56
CA GLU A 55 -24.89 -24.80 -1.37
C GLU A 55 -24.07 -23.67 -2.02
N ALA A 56 -24.34 -22.39 -1.74
CA ALA A 56 -23.61 -21.32 -2.46
C ALA A 56 -23.21 -20.08 -1.61
N ALA A 57 -23.08 -20.21 -0.29
CA ALA A 57 -22.43 -19.18 0.52
C ALA A 57 -21.21 -19.77 1.22
N SER A 58 -20.08 -19.77 0.51
CA SER A 58 -18.78 -20.00 1.16
C SER A 58 -18.61 -18.97 2.27
N PRO A 59 -18.14 -19.37 3.47
CA PRO A 59 -17.82 -18.40 4.52
C PRO A 59 -16.86 -17.34 3.97
N PRO A 60 -16.90 -16.09 4.47
CA PRO A 60 -15.92 -15.07 4.08
C PRO A 60 -14.54 -15.66 4.32
N GLN A 61 -13.80 -15.88 3.22
CA GLN A 61 -12.45 -16.41 3.30
C GLN A 61 -11.64 -15.43 4.17
N PRO A 62 -10.85 -15.92 5.13
CA PRO A 62 -9.98 -15.04 5.91
C PRO A 62 -9.10 -14.24 4.94
N ALA A 63 -8.96 -12.94 5.19
CA ALA A 63 -8.13 -12.08 4.37
C ALA A 63 -6.74 -12.69 4.27
N ARG A 64 -6.29 -12.99 3.04
CA ARG A 64 -4.96 -13.57 2.84
C ARG A 64 -3.92 -12.56 3.36
N PRO A 65 -2.99 -12.99 4.22
CA PRO A 65 -1.95 -12.14 4.77
C PRO A 65 -1.03 -11.56 3.68
N PRO A 66 -0.39 -10.41 3.96
CA PRO A 66 0.42 -9.72 2.98
C PRO A 66 1.63 -10.58 2.57
N ARG A 67 2.05 -10.43 1.32
CA ARG A 67 3.14 -11.20 0.74
C ARG A 67 4.39 -10.37 0.62
N LEU A 68 5.52 -10.94 1.02
CA LEU A 68 6.81 -10.41 0.64
C LEU A 68 6.88 -10.46 -0.88
N ALA A 69 7.09 -9.30 -1.52
CA ALA A 69 7.20 -9.21 -2.97
C ALA A 69 8.65 -8.85 -3.39
N PRO A 70 9.65 -9.72 -3.11
CA PRO A 70 11.06 -9.41 -3.44
C PRO A 70 11.39 -9.55 -4.94
N GLY A 71 10.41 -9.78 -5.82
CA GLY A 71 10.64 -10.53 -7.05
C GLY A 71 10.25 -9.89 -8.38
N VAL A 72 10.02 -8.58 -8.50
CA VAL A 72 9.78 -8.00 -9.84
C VAL A 72 11.12 -7.65 -10.49
N ARG A 73 11.38 -8.20 -11.69
CA ARG A 73 12.65 -7.99 -12.40
C ARG A 73 12.80 -6.51 -12.76
N PRO A 74 13.94 -5.87 -12.49
CA PRO A 74 14.16 -4.50 -12.93
C PRO A 74 14.07 -4.36 -14.45
N PRO A 75 13.56 -3.23 -14.96
CA PRO A 75 13.33 -3.05 -16.39
C PRO A 75 14.63 -3.01 -17.21
N ARG A 76 15.77 -2.73 -16.55
CA ARG A 76 17.10 -2.62 -17.14
C ARG A 76 18.16 -3.17 -16.18
N ASP A 77 19.27 -3.65 -16.73
CA ASP A 77 20.42 -4.07 -15.91
C ASP A 77 20.95 -2.90 -15.06
N GLY A 78 21.48 -3.22 -13.87
CA GLY A 78 21.93 -2.25 -12.87
C GLY A 78 20.83 -1.40 -12.20
N HIS A 79 19.55 -1.61 -12.51
CA HIS A 79 18.44 -0.96 -11.82
C HIS A 79 17.94 -1.80 -10.64
N GLN A 80 17.46 -1.11 -9.61
CA GLN A 80 16.66 -1.66 -8.53
C GLN A 80 15.19 -1.37 -8.79
N SER A 81 14.35 -2.30 -8.34
CA SER A 81 12.90 -2.17 -8.36
C SER A 81 12.37 -2.58 -7.01
N SER A 82 11.52 -1.72 -6.46
CA SER A 82 10.75 -2.04 -5.26
C SER A 82 9.27 -1.87 -5.49
N LEU A 83 8.50 -2.48 -4.61
CA LEU A 83 7.05 -2.39 -4.60
C LEU A 83 6.60 -1.73 -3.30
N TYR A 84 5.73 -0.74 -3.44
CA TYR A 84 5.12 -0.03 -2.32
C TYR A 84 3.60 -0.16 -2.41
N GLN A 85 2.96 -0.17 -1.25
CA GLN A 85 1.51 -0.06 -1.11
C GLN A 85 1.22 1.03 -0.09
N ALA A 86 0.75 2.17 -0.57
CA ALA A 86 0.38 3.31 0.27
C ALA A 86 -0.51 4.30 -0.50
N LEU A 87 -1.53 4.81 0.18
CA LEU A 87 -2.43 5.84 -0.31
C LEU A 87 -2.78 6.78 0.85
N ALA A 88 -2.31 8.02 0.80
CA ALA A 88 -2.62 9.04 1.79
C ALA A 88 -3.79 9.91 1.31
N LEU A 89 -4.87 9.95 2.10
CA LEU A 89 -6.11 10.65 1.76
C LEU A 89 -6.53 11.62 2.88
N PRO A 90 -7.36 12.63 2.55
CA PRO A 90 -8.05 13.40 3.56
C PRO A 90 -8.82 12.51 4.53
N LYS A 91 -8.94 12.90 5.80
CA LYS A 91 -9.46 12.03 6.87
C LYS A 91 -10.81 11.40 6.51
N THR A 92 -11.76 12.21 6.06
CA THR A 92 -13.13 11.78 5.73
C THR A 92 -13.15 10.76 4.59
N ILE A 93 -12.34 10.99 3.57
CA ILE A 93 -12.20 10.10 2.42
C ILE A 93 -11.49 8.81 2.84
N ALA A 94 -10.40 8.91 3.61
CA ALA A 94 -9.65 7.76 4.12
C ALA A 94 -10.53 6.83 4.95
N GLU A 95 -11.30 7.36 5.91
CA GLU A 95 -12.23 6.58 6.73
C GLU A 95 -13.29 5.88 5.87
N GLY A 96 -13.79 6.56 4.83
CA GLY A 96 -14.71 5.97 3.85
C GLY A 96 -14.07 4.81 3.07
N VAL A 97 -12.85 5.01 2.55
CA VAL A 97 -12.11 3.97 1.80
C VAL A 97 -11.75 2.79 2.69
N ILE A 98 -11.30 3.02 3.93
CA ILE A 98 -11.02 1.97 4.92
C ILE A 98 -12.28 1.16 5.20
N ALA A 99 -13.43 1.81 5.39
CA ALA A 99 -14.70 1.12 5.60
C ALA A 99 -15.16 0.29 4.38
N LEU A 100 -14.74 0.66 3.17
CA LEU A 100 -15.03 -0.10 1.94
C LEU A 100 -14.06 -1.26 1.71
N SER A 101 -12.91 -1.31 2.39
CA SER A 101 -11.89 -2.36 2.19
C SER A 101 -12.37 -3.77 2.54
N GLU A 102 -13.44 -3.90 3.34
CA GLU A 102 -14.08 -5.17 3.68
C GLU A 102 -15.04 -5.66 2.60
N ARG A 103 -15.43 -4.81 1.63
CA ARG A 103 -16.32 -5.19 0.53
C ARG A 103 -15.53 -5.87 -0.59
N ALA A 104 -15.94 -7.08 -0.96
CA ALA A 104 -15.37 -7.81 -2.09
C ALA A 104 -15.43 -6.97 -3.38
N GLY A 105 -14.37 -7.00 -4.19
CA GLY A 105 -14.22 -6.20 -5.41
C GLY A 105 -13.57 -4.82 -5.17
N LEU A 106 -14.11 -4.01 -4.26
CA LEU A 106 -13.58 -2.65 -4.01
C LEU A 106 -12.16 -2.65 -3.43
N ARG A 107 -11.81 -3.67 -2.64
CA ARG A 107 -10.43 -3.86 -2.15
C ARG A 107 -9.42 -3.95 -3.30
N GLU A 108 -9.78 -4.54 -4.43
CA GLU A 108 -8.86 -4.68 -5.56
C GLU A 108 -8.58 -3.33 -6.24
N TYR A 109 -9.59 -2.47 -6.33
CA TYR A 109 -9.40 -1.09 -6.82
C TYR A 109 -8.59 -0.24 -5.85
N ILE A 110 -8.79 -0.42 -4.53
CA ILE A 110 -7.93 0.23 -3.51
C ILE A 110 -6.47 -0.24 -3.66
N ARG A 111 -6.24 -1.53 -3.91
CA ARG A 111 -4.89 -2.06 -4.20
C ARG A 111 -4.30 -1.43 -5.46
N ALA A 112 -5.02 -1.44 -6.58
CA ALA A 112 -4.54 -0.81 -7.82
C ALA A 112 -4.20 0.68 -7.62
N LEU A 113 -4.98 1.40 -6.82
CA LEU A 113 -4.73 2.81 -6.52
C LEU A 113 -3.49 3.01 -5.62
N SER A 114 -3.31 2.15 -4.63
CA SER A 114 -2.27 2.27 -3.59
C SER A 114 -0.94 1.61 -3.95
N GLN A 115 -0.92 0.65 -4.88
CA GLN A 115 0.28 -0.06 -5.27
C GLN A 115 1.04 0.69 -6.38
N PHE A 116 2.36 0.76 -6.23
CA PHE A 116 3.23 1.37 -7.23
C PHE A 116 4.66 0.83 -7.12
N ARG A 117 5.43 1.11 -8.17
CA ARG A 117 6.78 0.58 -8.35
C ARG A 117 7.74 1.70 -8.76
N PRO A 118 8.67 2.12 -7.88
CA PRO A 118 9.82 2.88 -8.29
C PRO A 118 10.92 2.00 -8.90
N ASP A 119 11.45 2.44 -10.03
CA ASP A 119 12.61 1.88 -10.71
C ASP A 119 13.72 2.94 -10.80
N TYR A 120 14.93 2.61 -10.37
CA TYR A 120 16.06 3.54 -10.36
C TYR A 120 17.39 2.79 -10.44
N ARG A 121 18.46 3.46 -10.87
CA ARG A 121 19.80 2.86 -10.82
C ARG A 121 20.28 2.73 -9.39
N SER A 122 20.78 1.55 -9.05
CA SER A 122 21.46 1.34 -7.78
C SER A 122 22.75 2.16 -7.77
N SER A 123 22.83 3.20 -6.95
CA SER A 123 24.11 3.74 -6.50
C SER A 123 24.50 3.07 -5.19
N GLU A 124 25.79 2.97 -4.88
CA GLU A 124 26.22 2.63 -3.52
C GLU A 124 25.53 3.58 -2.54
N ARG A 125 24.83 2.99 -1.57
CA ARG A 125 24.12 3.76 -0.56
C ARG A 125 25.19 4.45 0.30
N PRO A 126 25.25 5.78 0.36
CA PRO A 126 26.18 6.42 1.28
C PRO A 126 25.81 5.98 2.70
N PRO A 127 26.78 5.65 3.56
CA PRO A 127 26.49 5.33 4.95
C PRO A 127 25.81 6.54 5.59
N ALA A 128 24.52 6.41 5.89
CA ALA A 128 23.82 7.46 6.61
C ALA A 128 24.42 7.57 8.01
N GLU A 129 24.65 8.80 8.47
CA GLU A 129 24.95 9.03 9.89
C GLU A 129 23.85 8.40 10.74
N ARG A 130 24.22 7.69 11.81
CA ARG A 130 23.31 6.86 12.60
C ARG A 130 22.00 7.57 12.97
N VAL A 131 22.08 8.83 13.39
CA VAL A 131 20.91 9.63 13.81
C VAL A 131 20.03 10.00 12.62
N ALA A 132 20.62 10.45 11.50
CA ALA A 132 19.90 10.73 10.26
C ALA A 132 19.22 9.47 9.70
N GLY A 133 19.90 8.32 9.77
CA GLY A 133 19.31 7.03 9.38
C GLY A 133 18.11 6.63 10.23
N CYS A 134 18.11 6.93 11.54
CA CYS A 134 16.95 6.70 12.41
C CYS A 134 15.78 7.64 12.06
N ALA A 135 16.07 8.92 11.81
CA ALA A 135 15.07 9.90 11.38
C ALA A 135 14.39 9.49 10.07
N LEU A 136 15.17 9.07 9.07
CA LEU A 136 14.65 8.57 7.79
C LEU A 136 13.82 7.29 7.95
N ALA A 137 14.21 6.38 8.84
CA ALA A 137 13.43 5.17 9.14
C ALA A 137 12.08 5.51 9.80
N VAL A 138 12.02 6.54 10.65
CA VAL A 138 10.75 7.01 11.23
C VAL A 138 9.88 7.71 10.20
N LEU A 139 10.45 8.48 9.29
CA LEU A 139 9.71 9.07 8.16
C LEU A 139 9.07 7.98 7.29
N GLU A 140 9.84 6.94 6.96
CA GLU A 140 9.33 5.76 6.24
C GLU A 140 8.19 5.07 7.02
N LYS A 141 8.39 4.86 8.33
CA LYS A 141 7.38 4.28 9.22
C LYS A 141 6.08 5.08 9.18
N LEU A 142 6.15 6.41 9.24
CA LEU A 142 4.97 7.26 9.20
C LEU A 142 4.27 7.21 7.84
N LEU A 143 4.99 7.35 6.72
CA LEU A 143 4.39 7.32 5.38
C LEU A 143 3.82 5.94 5.00
N LEU A 144 4.40 4.86 5.53
CA LEU A 144 4.03 3.47 5.21
C LEU A 144 3.35 2.73 6.39
N ARG A 145 2.67 3.47 7.28
CA ARG A 145 1.98 2.92 8.46
C ARG A 145 0.74 2.07 8.15
N GLY A 146 0.25 2.15 6.93
CA GLY A 146 -0.86 1.35 6.41
C GLY A 146 -0.99 1.54 4.90
N ASP A 147 -1.92 0.80 4.30
CA ASP A 147 -2.17 0.83 2.86
C ASP A 147 -3.01 2.05 2.49
N VAL A 148 -3.95 2.42 3.36
CA VAL A 148 -4.71 3.67 3.28
C VAL A 148 -4.50 4.43 4.58
N THR A 149 -3.98 5.65 4.48
CA THR A 149 -3.60 6.48 5.63
C THR A 149 -4.13 7.89 5.51
N TYR A 150 -4.00 8.67 6.57
CA TYR A 150 -4.29 10.09 6.53
C TYR A 150 -3.12 10.85 5.90
N CYS A 151 -3.40 11.77 4.98
CA CYS A 151 -2.45 12.80 4.57
C CYS A 151 -2.25 13.82 5.71
N THR A 152 -1.37 14.81 5.56
CA THR A 152 -1.27 15.91 6.55
C THR A 152 -2.24 17.04 6.25
N TRP A 153 -2.23 18.08 7.08
CA TRP A 153 -3.13 19.21 7.00
C TRP A 153 -3.00 20.00 5.70
N GLN A 154 -1.81 20.07 5.06
CA GLN A 154 -1.66 20.78 3.79
C GLN A 154 -2.45 20.11 2.65
N LEU A 155 -2.59 18.78 2.70
CA LEU A 155 -3.33 17.99 1.70
C LEU A 155 -4.79 17.75 2.09
N ASP A 156 -5.10 17.72 3.39
CA ASP A 156 -6.45 17.45 3.94
C ASP A 156 -7.47 18.49 3.45
N GLY A 157 -7.04 19.74 3.24
CA GLY A 157 -7.92 20.85 2.86
C GLY A 157 -8.07 21.13 1.36
N LEU A 158 -7.42 20.37 0.47
CA LEU A 158 -7.41 20.68 -0.97
C LEU A 158 -8.71 20.32 -1.69
N VAL A 159 -9.34 19.22 -1.30
CA VAL A 159 -10.63 18.74 -1.83
C VAL A 159 -11.53 18.43 -0.63
N PRO A 160 -12.30 19.41 -0.14
CA PRO A 160 -13.00 19.29 1.14
C PRO A 160 -14.17 18.29 1.10
N ASP A 161 -14.89 18.25 -0.01
CA ASP A 161 -16.01 17.33 -0.23
C ASP A 161 -15.49 16.21 -1.13
N GLY A 162 -15.21 15.05 -0.54
CA GLY A 162 -14.84 13.85 -1.30
C GLY A 162 -15.89 13.48 -2.36
N PRO A 163 -15.60 12.50 -3.24
CA PRO A 163 -16.54 12.11 -4.29
C PRO A 163 -17.89 11.66 -3.71
N ALA A 164 -18.98 12.08 -4.35
CA ALA A 164 -20.34 11.70 -3.93
C ALA A 164 -20.57 10.18 -3.99
N ASP A 165 -20.00 9.53 -5.01
CA ASP A 165 -19.94 8.07 -5.16
C ASP A 165 -18.49 7.61 -5.04
N LEU A 166 -18.09 7.26 -3.82
CA LEU A 166 -16.72 6.81 -3.52
C LEU A 166 -16.35 5.49 -4.22
N PRO A 167 -17.21 4.45 -4.26
CA PRO A 167 -16.98 3.26 -5.08
C PRO A 167 -16.68 3.55 -6.55
N ALA A 168 -17.52 4.33 -7.23
CA ALA A 168 -17.31 4.66 -8.64
C ALA A 168 -16.04 5.47 -8.86
N ALA A 169 -15.75 6.42 -7.96
CA ALA A 169 -14.52 7.22 -8.01
C ALA A 169 -13.24 6.38 -7.80
N LEU A 170 -13.28 5.34 -6.95
CA LEU A 170 -12.16 4.41 -6.76
C LEU A 170 -11.86 3.64 -8.04
N GLU A 171 -12.91 3.13 -8.69
CA GLU A 171 -12.78 2.40 -9.95
C GLU A 171 -12.20 3.30 -11.06
N ALA A 172 -12.78 4.49 -11.26
CA ALA A 172 -12.30 5.45 -12.25
C ALA A 172 -10.84 5.84 -12.00
N ALA A 173 -10.49 6.20 -10.76
CA ALA A 173 -9.13 6.61 -10.41
C ALA A 173 -8.11 5.49 -10.60
N ALA A 174 -8.45 4.25 -10.24
CA ALA A 174 -7.57 3.11 -10.46
C ALA A 174 -7.33 2.88 -11.96
N GLN A 175 -8.35 3.03 -12.81
CA GLN A 175 -8.22 2.85 -14.25
C GLN A 175 -7.38 3.97 -14.91
N SER A 176 -7.53 5.22 -14.47
CA SER A 176 -6.82 6.36 -15.08
C SER A 176 -5.32 6.43 -14.81
N LEU A 177 -4.80 5.66 -13.84
CA LEU A 177 -3.40 5.75 -13.42
C LEU A 177 -2.41 4.94 -14.29
N GLY A 178 -2.90 4.13 -15.22
CA GLY A 178 -2.10 3.32 -16.17
C GLY A 178 -1.09 2.39 -15.47
N HIS A 179 -1.33 1.08 -15.41
CA HIS A 179 -0.46 0.12 -14.70
C HIS A 179 0.53 -0.61 -15.59
N GLY A 180 0.78 -0.05 -16.79
CA GLY A 180 1.64 -0.67 -17.77
C GLY A 180 3.12 -0.35 -17.61
N TYR A 181 3.94 -1.32 -18.01
CA TYR A 181 5.40 -1.20 -17.99
C TYR A 181 5.93 -1.03 -19.41
N ARG A 182 5.99 0.20 -19.93
CA ARG A 182 6.66 0.40 -21.21
C ARG A 182 8.19 0.37 -20.98
N ASN A 183 8.95 -0.18 -21.92
CA ASN A 183 10.43 -0.23 -21.89
C ASN A 183 11.02 -1.21 -20.83
N THR A 184 10.85 -2.51 -21.07
CA THR A 184 11.43 -3.64 -20.31
C THR A 184 12.40 -4.42 -21.20
N TYR A 185 13.40 -5.08 -20.60
CA TYR A 185 14.24 -6.06 -21.29
C TYR A 185 13.57 -7.44 -21.28
N TRP A 186 13.58 -8.12 -22.42
CA TRP A 186 12.91 -9.40 -22.67
C TRP A 186 13.93 -10.54 -22.78
N ASP A 187 13.56 -11.74 -22.35
CA ASP A 187 14.46 -12.89 -22.46
C ASP A 187 14.48 -13.47 -23.88
N SER A 188 13.43 -13.19 -24.67
CA SER A 188 13.30 -13.59 -26.07
C SER A 188 12.71 -12.50 -26.96
N ARG A 189 12.95 -12.60 -28.28
CA ARG A 189 12.30 -11.74 -29.27
C ARG A 189 10.79 -11.97 -29.31
N GLU A 190 10.36 -13.21 -29.06
CA GLU A 190 8.97 -13.58 -29.00
C GLU A 190 8.23 -12.94 -27.82
N GLU A 191 8.83 -12.87 -26.62
CA GLU A 191 8.26 -12.09 -25.52
C GLU A 191 8.08 -10.62 -25.90
N GLN A 192 9.10 -10.02 -26.53
CA GLN A 192 9.02 -8.65 -27.02
C GLN A 192 7.87 -8.47 -28.01
N ASP A 193 7.79 -9.32 -29.04
CA ASP A 193 6.75 -9.27 -30.06
C ASP A 193 5.36 -9.50 -29.44
N PHE A 194 5.23 -10.42 -28.48
CA PHE A 194 3.98 -10.66 -27.77
C PHE A 194 3.53 -9.40 -27.03
N TYR A 195 4.42 -8.77 -26.26
CA TYR A 195 4.08 -7.59 -25.47
C TYR A 195 3.81 -6.35 -26.33
N GLU A 196 4.63 -6.09 -27.35
CA GLU A 196 4.57 -4.85 -28.12
C GLU A 196 3.54 -4.90 -29.26
N ARG A 197 3.35 -6.06 -29.90
CA ARG A 197 2.53 -6.21 -31.10
C ARG A 197 1.24 -6.99 -30.85
N ILE A 198 1.26 -8.05 -30.04
CA ILE A 198 0.09 -8.93 -29.85
C ILE A 198 -0.83 -8.39 -28.77
N LEU A 199 -0.30 -8.12 -27.58
CA LEU A 199 -1.05 -7.73 -26.39
C LEU A 199 -2.00 -6.52 -26.60
N PRO A 200 -1.61 -5.45 -27.33
CA PRO A 200 -2.52 -4.34 -27.61
C PRO A 200 -3.72 -4.71 -28.49
N GLY A 201 -3.64 -5.80 -29.26
CA GLY A 201 -4.69 -6.30 -30.15
C GLY A 201 -5.46 -7.50 -29.60
N LEU A 202 -5.24 -7.90 -28.34
CA LEU A 202 -5.94 -9.04 -27.73
C LEU A 202 -7.30 -8.66 -27.13
N SER A 203 -7.52 -7.39 -26.79
CA SER A 203 -8.77 -6.89 -26.21
C SER A 203 -9.14 -5.53 -26.82
N GLN A 204 -10.31 -5.01 -26.43
CA GLN A 204 -10.74 -3.65 -26.79
C GLN A 204 -9.93 -2.56 -26.08
N VAL A 205 -9.24 -2.91 -25.00
CA VAL A 205 -8.35 -2.03 -24.25
C VAL A 205 -6.89 -2.50 -24.39
N ASP A 206 -5.95 -1.57 -24.23
CA ASP A 206 -4.52 -1.88 -24.24
C ASP A 206 -4.15 -2.64 -22.96
N LEU A 207 -4.11 -3.98 -23.03
CA LEU A 207 -3.81 -4.84 -21.88
C LEU A 207 -2.38 -4.68 -21.34
N ARG A 208 -1.49 -3.94 -22.03
CA ARG A 208 -0.20 -3.57 -21.47
C ARG A 208 -0.37 -2.81 -20.16
N ASP A 209 -1.45 -2.04 -20.02
CA ASP A 209 -1.76 -1.29 -18.79
C ASP A 209 -2.11 -2.16 -17.59
N TRP A 210 -2.25 -3.48 -17.77
CA TRP A 210 -2.59 -4.45 -16.74
C TRP A 210 -1.70 -5.70 -16.79
N CYS A 211 -0.56 -5.57 -17.46
CA CYS A 211 0.38 -6.65 -17.67
C CYS A 211 1.61 -6.41 -16.81
N THR A 212 1.93 -7.34 -15.91
CA THR A 212 3.18 -7.35 -15.15
C THR A 212 4.12 -8.38 -15.78
N PRO A 213 5.14 -7.93 -16.55
CA PRO A 213 6.09 -8.85 -17.15
C PRO A 213 7.07 -9.41 -16.11
N GLN A 214 7.54 -10.64 -16.35
CA GLN A 214 8.67 -11.26 -15.65
C GLN A 214 8.48 -11.30 -14.11
N VAL A 215 7.26 -11.59 -13.66
CA VAL A 215 6.90 -11.63 -12.23
C VAL A 215 7.32 -12.95 -11.59
N SER A 216 7.91 -12.88 -10.39
CA SER A 216 8.32 -14.09 -9.67
C SER A 216 7.12 -14.95 -9.27
N LEU A 217 7.29 -16.27 -9.46
CA LEU A 217 6.33 -17.27 -9.01
C LEU A 217 6.10 -17.20 -7.49
N GLY A 218 7.14 -16.95 -6.71
CA GLY A 218 7.03 -16.78 -5.25
C GLY A 218 6.11 -15.64 -4.84
N SER A 219 6.08 -14.54 -5.61
CA SER A 219 5.13 -13.44 -5.38
C SER A 219 3.68 -13.86 -5.65
N LEU A 220 3.44 -14.57 -6.76
CA LEU A 220 2.09 -14.99 -7.18
C LEU A 220 1.53 -16.18 -6.38
N ALA A 221 2.38 -17.09 -5.91
CA ALA A 221 1.95 -18.34 -5.28
C ALA A 221 2.52 -18.60 -3.87
N GLY A 222 3.25 -17.65 -3.30
CA GLY A 222 3.87 -17.77 -1.98
C GLY A 222 5.27 -18.39 -2.02
N ASN A 223 6.06 -18.07 -1.00
CA ASN A 223 7.45 -18.56 -0.85
C ASN A 223 7.43 -20.01 -0.37
N GLY A 224 7.41 -20.96 -1.31
CA GLY A 224 7.70 -22.37 -1.06
C GLY A 224 9.16 -22.70 -1.41
N ASP A 225 9.67 -23.82 -0.89
CA ASP A 225 11.02 -24.28 -1.24
C ASP A 225 11.18 -24.40 -2.77
N GLY A 226 12.07 -23.59 -3.35
CA GLY A 226 12.42 -23.60 -4.78
C GLY A 226 11.69 -22.58 -5.68
N THR A 227 10.70 -21.81 -5.18
CA THR A 227 9.92 -20.88 -6.04
C THR A 227 10.53 -19.48 -6.20
N ASN A 228 11.53 -19.11 -5.37
CA ASN A 228 12.09 -17.75 -5.33
C ASN A 228 12.90 -17.34 -6.57
N HIS A 229 13.35 -18.29 -7.40
CA HIS A 229 14.16 -18.01 -8.59
C HIS A 229 13.41 -18.20 -9.91
N GLN A 230 12.17 -18.69 -9.87
CA GLN A 230 11.35 -18.90 -11.06
C GLN A 230 10.47 -17.66 -11.32
N ARG A 231 10.29 -17.34 -12.60
CA ARG A 231 9.46 -16.24 -13.08
C ARG A 231 8.48 -16.79 -14.11
N VAL A 232 7.38 -16.07 -14.27
CA VAL A 232 6.45 -16.25 -15.38
C VAL A 232 6.61 -15.08 -16.33
N ASP A 233 6.44 -15.32 -17.64
CA ASP A 233 6.72 -14.29 -18.64
C ASP A 233 5.79 -13.09 -18.51
N PHE A 234 4.48 -13.33 -18.35
CA PHE A 234 3.49 -12.25 -18.18
C PHE A 234 2.39 -12.62 -17.20
N GLY A 235 2.10 -11.71 -16.26
CA GLY A 235 0.86 -11.73 -15.47
C GLY A 235 -0.13 -10.69 -15.98
N LEU A 236 -1.24 -11.11 -16.58
CA LEU A 236 -2.39 -10.25 -16.91
C LEU A 236 -3.33 -10.20 -15.70
N LEU A 237 -3.29 -9.09 -14.98
CA LEU A 237 -3.90 -8.92 -13.66
C LEU A 237 -4.80 -7.67 -13.69
N HIS A 238 -6.09 -7.83 -13.44
CA HIS A 238 -7.04 -6.71 -13.40
C HIS A 238 -7.92 -6.75 -12.14
N PRO A 239 -8.26 -5.59 -11.54
CA PRO A 239 -9.14 -5.51 -10.36
C PRO A 239 -10.52 -6.15 -10.51
N SER A 240 -11.02 -6.29 -11.74
CA SER A 240 -12.27 -6.99 -12.05
C SER A 240 -12.22 -8.50 -11.80
N GLY A 241 -11.06 -9.06 -11.49
CA GLY A 241 -10.86 -10.48 -11.19
C GLY A 241 -10.07 -11.26 -12.24
N LEU A 242 -9.61 -10.61 -13.32
CA LEU A 242 -8.71 -11.26 -14.29
C LEU A 242 -7.39 -11.61 -13.60
N ARG A 243 -7.08 -12.91 -13.58
CA ARG A 243 -5.83 -13.47 -13.05
C ARG A 243 -5.32 -14.51 -14.04
N MET A 244 -4.55 -14.06 -15.02
CA MET A 244 -4.03 -14.93 -16.07
C MET A 244 -2.51 -14.83 -16.14
N VAL A 245 -1.85 -15.96 -16.26
CA VAL A 245 -0.42 -16.06 -16.52
C VAL A 245 -0.23 -16.52 -17.96
N ILE A 246 0.56 -15.78 -18.72
CA ILE A 246 0.98 -16.16 -20.08
C ILE A 246 2.45 -16.56 -20.03
N GLU A 247 2.75 -17.70 -20.62
CA GLU A 247 4.12 -18.19 -20.86
C GLU A 247 4.32 -18.34 -22.38
N ILE A 248 5.49 -17.96 -22.88
CA ILE A 248 5.84 -18.05 -24.30
C ILE A 248 6.74 -19.27 -24.50
N ASP A 249 6.18 -20.33 -25.09
CA ASP A 249 6.93 -21.57 -25.28
C ASP A 249 7.88 -21.47 -26.48
N GLY A 250 9.19 -21.45 -26.19
CA GLY A 250 10.26 -21.67 -27.16
C GLY A 250 10.52 -23.16 -27.46
N LEU A 251 11.29 -23.46 -28.51
CA LEU A 251 11.68 -24.83 -28.92
C LEU A 251 12.72 -25.50 -27.98
N GLN A 252 12.78 -25.16 -26.69
CA GLN A 252 13.76 -25.70 -25.74
C GLN A 252 13.10 -26.65 -24.71
N HIS A 253 13.80 -27.77 -24.51
CA HIS A 253 13.35 -29.07 -24.00
C HIS A 253 12.97 -29.16 -22.51
N ASP A 254 12.09 -30.14 -22.24
CA ASP A 254 12.09 -31.14 -21.15
C ASP A 254 12.20 -30.69 -19.69
N ASP A 255 11.10 -30.21 -19.11
CA ASP A 255 10.85 -30.37 -17.67
C ASP A 255 9.34 -30.41 -17.33
N ALA A 256 8.58 -31.25 -18.05
CA ALA A 256 7.12 -31.38 -17.90
C ALA A 256 6.62 -31.66 -16.46
N ILE A 257 7.47 -32.23 -15.60
CA ILE A 257 7.16 -32.51 -14.19
C ILE A 257 7.22 -31.23 -13.33
N ASN A 258 8.17 -30.33 -13.61
CA ASN A 258 8.34 -29.06 -12.89
C ASN A 258 7.21 -28.09 -13.25
N ASP A 259 6.80 -28.12 -14.52
CA ASP A 259 5.68 -27.36 -15.08
C ASP A 259 4.34 -27.71 -14.43
N GLY A 260 4.03 -29.00 -14.23
CA GLY A 260 2.78 -29.42 -13.60
C GLY A 260 2.66 -28.97 -12.14
N ARG A 261 3.77 -28.97 -11.39
CA ARG A 261 3.80 -28.45 -10.01
C ARG A 261 3.65 -26.93 -9.98
N ARG A 262 4.32 -26.21 -10.88
CA ARG A 262 4.20 -24.76 -11.03
C ARG A 262 2.78 -24.33 -11.35
N ASP A 263 2.18 -24.98 -12.35
CA ASP A 263 0.81 -24.70 -12.76
C ASP A 263 -0.18 -25.01 -11.63
N GLY A 264 0.03 -26.10 -10.90
CA GLY A 264 -0.79 -26.43 -9.73
C GLY A 264 -0.73 -25.37 -8.64
N LEU A 265 0.46 -24.80 -8.37
CA LEU A 265 0.61 -23.69 -7.42
C LEU A 265 -0.15 -22.43 -7.87
N LEU A 266 -0.03 -22.06 -9.15
CA LEU A 266 -0.75 -20.92 -9.73
C LEU A 266 -2.27 -21.15 -9.74
N GLN A 267 -2.72 -22.34 -10.10
CA GLN A 267 -4.15 -22.69 -10.13
C GLN A 267 -4.79 -22.70 -8.73
N ASN A 268 -4.07 -23.20 -7.72
CA ASN A 268 -4.51 -23.13 -6.32
C ASN A 268 -4.73 -21.69 -5.83
N GLU A 269 -4.02 -20.75 -6.45
CA GLU A 269 -4.09 -19.32 -6.16
C GLU A 269 -5.10 -18.57 -7.05
N GLY A 270 -5.77 -19.29 -7.95
CA GLY A 270 -6.82 -18.79 -8.83
C GLY A 270 -6.30 -18.21 -10.15
N TYR A 271 -5.07 -18.49 -10.54
CA TYR A 271 -4.51 -18.07 -11.82
C TYR A 271 -4.84 -19.07 -12.93
N THR A 272 -5.26 -18.56 -14.09
CA THR A 272 -5.33 -19.35 -15.33
C THR A 272 -3.99 -19.28 -16.05
N VAL A 273 -3.34 -20.41 -16.28
CA VAL A 273 -2.07 -20.46 -17.02
C VAL A 273 -2.35 -20.75 -18.50
N LYS A 274 -1.75 -19.98 -19.40
CA LYS A 274 -1.83 -20.16 -20.85
C LYS A 274 -0.45 -20.11 -21.47
N ARG A 275 -0.07 -21.18 -22.17
CA ARG A 275 1.18 -21.27 -22.92
C ARG A 275 0.92 -20.92 -24.38
N VAL A 276 1.60 -19.90 -24.90
CA VAL A 276 1.46 -19.46 -26.29
C VAL A 276 2.68 -19.95 -27.07
N PRO A 277 2.50 -20.76 -28.13
CA PRO A 277 3.62 -21.21 -28.94
C PRO A 277 4.34 -20.04 -29.61
N ALA A 278 5.67 -20.04 -29.57
CA ALA A 278 6.51 -19.02 -30.22
C ALA A 278 6.16 -18.79 -31.71
N HIS A 279 5.72 -19.84 -32.42
CA HIS A 279 5.31 -19.71 -33.82
C HIS A 279 4.01 -18.92 -34.02
N GLU A 280 3.05 -19.02 -33.09
CA GLU A 280 1.80 -18.22 -33.13
C GLU A 280 2.08 -16.74 -32.84
N VAL A 281 3.05 -16.46 -31.94
CA VAL A 281 3.51 -15.09 -31.68
C VAL A 281 4.13 -14.50 -32.95
N ARG A 282 5.03 -15.25 -33.62
CA ARG A 282 5.68 -14.80 -34.87
C ARG A 282 4.67 -14.54 -35.99
N SER A 283 3.71 -15.44 -36.21
CA SER A 283 2.66 -15.26 -37.23
C SER A 283 1.64 -14.18 -36.85
N GLY A 284 1.48 -13.87 -35.56
CA GLY A 284 0.47 -12.95 -35.04
C GLY A 284 -0.95 -13.53 -35.00
N GLY A 285 -1.08 -14.86 -35.12
CA GLY A 285 -2.36 -15.55 -35.14
C GLY A 285 -2.19 -17.07 -35.03
N GLY A 286 -3.20 -17.70 -34.45
CA GLY A 286 -3.24 -19.13 -34.19
C GLY A 286 -4.35 -19.48 -33.20
N PRO A 287 -4.62 -20.78 -33.01
CA PRO A 287 -5.74 -21.25 -32.18
C PRO A 287 -5.62 -20.80 -30.72
N THR A 288 -4.40 -20.72 -30.19
CA THR A 288 -4.17 -20.30 -28.80
C THR A 288 -4.43 -18.81 -28.62
N LEU A 289 -3.94 -17.98 -29.56
CA LEU A 289 -4.21 -16.54 -29.54
C LEU A 289 -5.70 -16.22 -29.74
N GLU A 290 -6.41 -16.99 -30.57
CA GLU A 290 -7.86 -16.85 -30.75
C GLU A 290 -8.63 -17.23 -29.48
N GLU A 291 -8.24 -18.33 -28.82
CA GLU A 291 -8.81 -18.72 -27.54
C GLU A 291 -8.57 -17.66 -26.45
N LEU A 292 -7.38 -17.07 -26.41
CA LEU A 292 -7.05 -15.97 -25.50
C LEU A 292 -7.98 -14.77 -25.73
N ARG A 293 -8.15 -14.34 -26.98
CA ARG A 293 -9.09 -13.25 -27.33
C ARG A 293 -10.52 -13.56 -26.87
N ALA A 294 -10.96 -14.80 -27.01
CA ALA A 294 -12.31 -15.22 -26.62
C ALA A 294 -12.53 -15.28 -25.10
N ARG A 295 -11.48 -15.53 -24.31
CA ARG A 295 -11.56 -15.66 -22.84
C ARG A 295 -11.31 -14.37 -22.08
N LEU A 296 -10.73 -13.36 -22.71
CA LEU A 296 -10.47 -12.07 -22.07
C LEU A 296 -11.79 -11.34 -21.77
N PRO A 297 -11.96 -10.80 -20.55
CA PRO A 297 -13.15 -10.05 -20.21
C PRO A 297 -13.22 -8.75 -21.01
N VAL A 298 -14.45 -8.28 -21.28
CA VAL A 298 -14.67 -6.92 -21.78
C VAL A 298 -14.37 -5.97 -20.64
N LEU A 299 -13.24 -5.27 -20.75
CA LEU A 299 -12.84 -4.23 -19.81
C LEU A 299 -13.43 -2.88 -20.24
N PRO A 300 -13.90 -2.05 -19.30
CA PRO A 300 -14.43 -0.73 -19.63
C PRO A 300 -13.33 0.15 -20.27
N PRO A 301 -13.68 0.97 -21.27
CA PRO A 301 -12.72 1.90 -21.86
C PRO A 301 -12.31 2.95 -20.84
N VAL A 302 -11.01 3.25 -20.78
CA VAL A 302 -10.46 4.29 -19.89
C VAL A 302 -10.42 5.61 -20.64
N GLU A 303 -11.35 6.54 -20.32
CA GLU A 303 -11.26 7.93 -20.77
C GLU A 303 -10.18 8.65 -19.92
N PRO A 304 -9.06 9.12 -20.50
CA PRO A 304 -7.92 9.65 -19.73
C PRO A 304 -8.16 11.01 -19.06
N THR A 305 -9.33 11.63 -19.26
CA THR A 305 -9.55 13.06 -19.06
C THR A 305 -10.12 13.44 -17.69
N ASP A 306 -10.68 12.51 -16.91
CA ASP A 306 -11.20 12.78 -15.57
C ASP A 306 -10.79 11.71 -14.53
N ALA A 307 -9.48 11.70 -14.20
CA ALA A 307 -8.92 10.78 -13.19
C ALA A 307 -9.45 11.05 -11.76
N GLY A 308 -10.11 12.19 -11.55
CA GLY A 308 -10.69 12.61 -10.29
C GLY A 308 -9.69 12.86 -9.16
N PRO A 309 -10.17 13.34 -8.00
CA PRO A 309 -9.32 13.68 -6.85
C PRO A 309 -8.49 12.52 -6.30
N LEU A 310 -9.01 11.28 -6.36
CA LEU A 310 -8.32 10.11 -5.79
C LEU A 310 -7.04 9.76 -6.55
N ALA A 311 -7.03 9.89 -7.88
CA ALA A 311 -5.81 9.71 -8.66
C ALA A 311 -4.77 10.78 -8.34
N VAL A 312 -5.19 12.01 -8.07
CA VAL A 312 -4.31 13.10 -7.62
C VAL A 312 -3.65 12.76 -6.28
N TYR A 313 -4.42 12.25 -5.32
CA TYR A 313 -3.87 11.84 -4.01
C TYR A 313 -2.94 10.62 -4.11
N ALA A 314 -3.23 9.67 -5.00
CA ALA A 314 -2.30 8.58 -5.28
C ALA A 314 -0.98 9.10 -5.88
N LEU A 315 -1.06 10.04 -6.84
CA LEU A 315 0.10 10.69 -7.44
C LEU A 315 0.96 11.42 -6.40
N THR A 316 0.35 12.19 -5.50
CA THR A 316 1.09 12.91 -4.46
C THR A 316 1.72 11.98 -3.43
N THR A 317 1.02 10.91 -3.03
CA THR A 317 1.56 9.88 -2.12
C THR A 317 2.83 9.25 -2.71
N ARG A 318 2.79 8.90 -4.00
CA ARG A 318 3.93 8.35 -4.76
C ARG A 318 5.11 9.31 -4.79
N ILE A 319 4.85 10.59 -5.05
CA ILE A 319 5.88 11.64 -5.05
C ILE A 319 6.54 11.75 -3.68
N GLN A 320 5.77 11.76 -2.58
CA GLN A 320 6.32 11.86 -1.23
C GLN A 320 7.23 10.67 -0.88
N ILE A 321 6.79 9.45 -1.20
CA ILE A 321 7.58 8.24 -0.96
C ILE A 321 8.84 8.23 -1.84
N ALA A 322 8.74 8.65 -3.10
CA ALA A 322 9.90 8.76 -3.99
C ALA A 322 10.92 9.80 -3.52
N LEU A 323 10.46 10.95 -3.00
CA LEU A 323 11.33 11.96 -2.41
C LEU A 323 12.01 11.46 -1.13
N LEU A 324 11.29 10.72 -0.27
CA LEU A 324 11.90 10.02 0.85
C LEU A 324 12.95 9.02 0.36
N ARG A 325 12.68 8.30 -0.73
CA ARG A 325 13.65 7.37 -1.31
C ARG A 325 14.89 8.10 -1.82
N CYS A 326 14.76 9.26 -2.44
CA CYS A 326 15.89 10.11 -2.83
C CYS A 326 16.77 10.50 -1.62
N LEU A 327 16.16 10.81 -0.46
CA LEU A 327 16.91 11.04 0.79
C LEU A 327 17.66 9.78 1.24
N GLN A 328 17.01 8.61 1.21
CA GLN A 328 17.61 7.33 1.60
C GLN A 328 18.73 6.86 0.65
N LEU A 329 18.71 7.31 -0.61
CA LEU A 329 19.73 7.02 -1.62
C LEU A 329 20.86 8.08 -1.64
N GLY A 330 20.72 9.18 -0.90
CA GLY A 330 21.67 10.31 -0.93
C GLY A 330 21.55 11.21 -2.15
N TRP A 331 20.53 11.01 -2.99
CA TRP A 331 20.20 11.93 -4.08
C TRP A 331 19.67 13.26 -3.54
N LEU A 332 19.20 13.28 -2.30
CA LEU A 332 18.95 14.48 -1.51
C LEU A 332 19.69 14.37 -0.18
N SER A 333 20.06 15.51 0.40
CA SER A 333 20.75 15.58 1.68
C SER A 333 19.89 16.25 2.76
N LEU A 334 20.23 15.95 4.02
CA LEU A 334 19.72 16.65 5.21
C LEU A 334 20.92 17.20 5.97
N PRO A 335 21.14 18.53 6.01
CA PRO A 335 20.37 19.60 5.36
C PRO A 335 20.45 19.57 3.82
N ASP A 336 19.46 20.16 3.18
CA ASP A 336 19.35 20.31 1.72
C ASP A 336 20.25 21.45 1.22
N ASP A 337 20.81 21.29 0.02
CA ASP A 337 21.63 22.30 -0.66
C ASP A 337 20.80 23.21 -1.58
N GLY A 338 19.49 22.95 -1.71
CA GLY A 338 18.55 23.74 -2.49
C GLY A 338 18.57 23.45 -3.98
N GLN A 339 19.29 22.41 -4.43
CA GLN A 339 19.24 22.00 -5.83
C GLN A 339 17.87 21.44 -6.22
N PRO A 340 17.36 21.76 -7.43
CA PRO A 340 16.03 21.35 -7.82
C PRO A 340 15.96 19.86 -8.21
N ILE A 341 14.81 19.26 -7.94
CA ILE A 341 14.40 17.96 -8.45
C ILE A 341 13.47 18.17 -9.64
N GLY A 342 13.77 17.52 -10.76
CA GLY A 342 12.87 17.49 -11.91
C GLY A 342 11.67 16.60 -11.64
N LEU A 343 10.46 17.05 -11.97
CA LEU A 343 9.25 16.22 -11.93
C LEU A 343 8.63 16.13 -13.32
N ARG A 344 8.54 14.91 -13.85
CA ARG A 344 7.82 14.60 -15.09
C ARG A 344 6.52 13.90 -14.75
N LEU A 345 5.44 14.43 -15.30
CA LEU A 345 4.06 14.03 -15.01
C LEU A 345 3.41 13.42 -16.25
N PRO A 346 2.43 12.53 -16.08
CA PRO A 346 1.62 12.08 -17.20
C PRO A 346 0.83 13.26 -17.78
N ALA A 347 0.45 13.16 -19.07
CA ALA A 347 -0.16 14.28 -19.81
C ALA A 347 -1.40 14.86 -19.11
N TRP A 348 -2.27 13.99 -18.58
CA TRP A 348 -3.47 14.41 -17.84
C TRP A 348 -3.10 15.23 -16.58
N ALA A 349 -2.13 14.78 -15.80
CA ALA A 349 -1.74 15.45 -14.56
C ALA A 349 -0.97 16.76 -14.81
N ALA A 350 -0.23 16.84 -15.92
CA ALA A 350 0.48 18.05 -16.32
C ALA A 350 -0.48 19.20 -16.69
N ALA A 351 -1.62 18.87 -17.29
CA ALA A 351 -2.65 19.83 -17.66
C ALA A 351 -3.53 20.26 -16.47
N ASP A 352 -3.73 19.36 -15.50
CA ASP A 352 -4.68 19.54 -14.41
C ASP A 352 -4.26 20.58 -13.35
N GLY A 353 -5.17 21.49 -13.02
CA GLY A 353 -4.94 22.57 -12.06
C GLY A 353 -4.93 22.10 -10.60
N LEU A 354 -5.74 21.07 -10.29
CA LEU A 354 -5.76 20.45 -8.96
C LEU A 354 -4.44 19.71 -8.69
N CYS A 355 -3.94 18.95 -9.65
CA CYS A 355 -2.65 18.25 -9.61
C CYS A 355 -1.52 19.20 -9.25
N ARG A 356 -1.40 20.35 -9.93
CA ARG A 356 -0.35 21.34 -9.63
C ARG A 356 -0.40 21.83 -8.18
N ARG A 357 -1.59 22.17 -7.66
CA ARG A 357 -1.75 22.59 -6.27
C ARG A 357 -1.46 21.46 -5.29
N ALA A 358 -1.91 20.24 -5.60
CA ALA A 358 -1.71 19.06 -4.78
C ALA A 358 -0.24 18.65 -4.69
N ILE A 359 0.51 18.71 -5.78
CA ILE A 359 1.96 18.46 -5.80
C ILE A 359 2.68 19.49 -4.93
N ALA A 360 2.38 20.78 -5.09
CA ALA A 360 2.99 21.83 -4.26
C ALA A 360 2.69 21.61 -2.77
N ALA A 361 1.45 21.25 -2.43
CA ALA A 361 1.07 20.90 -1.06
C ALA A 361 1.77 19.65 -0.54
N ALA A 362 1.93 18.61 -1.36
CA ALA A 362 2.63 17.37 -0.99
C ALA A 362 4.12 17.58 -0.73
N VAL A 363 4.76 18.48 -1.48
CA VAL A 363 6.17 18.87 -1.26
C VAL A 363 6.32 19.68 0.02
N ALA A 364 5.45 20.69 0.21
CA ALA A 364 5.43 21.49 1.43
C ALA A 364 5.14 20.62 2.66
N ASP A 365 4.27 19.62 2.49
CA ASP A 365 3.95 18.63 3.49
C ASP A 365 5.17 17.80 3.89
N LEU A 366 5.81 17.10 2.94
CA LEU A 366 6.99 16.30 3.22
C LEU A 366 8.10 17.15 3.84
N THR A 367 8.24 18.39 3.40
CA THR A 367 9.20 19.35 3.97
C THR A 367 8.92 19.64 5.44
N ALA A 368 7.65 19.83 5.82
CA ALA A 368 7.25 20.04 7.21
C ALA A 368 7.47 18.77 8.05
N LEU A 369 7.10 17.60 7.53
CA LEU A 369 7.28 16.32 8.20
C LEU A 369 8.76 16.01 8.46
N VAL A 370 9.62 16.21 7.46
CA VAL A 370 11.08 16.06 7.58
C VAL A 370 11.64 17.01 8.64
N ARG A 371 11.18 18.26 8.67
CA ARG A 371 11.59 19.24 9.69
C ARG A 371 11.19 18.82 11.10
N ASP A 372 9.97 18.37 11.30
CA ASP A 372 9.46 17.96 12.62
C ASP A 372 10.22 16.74 13.14
N ILE A 373 10.50 15.77 12.27
CA ILE A 373 11.32 14.60 12.63
C ILE A 373 12.79 14.99 12.83
N ALA A 374 13.38 15.82 11.97
CA ALA A 374 14.76 16.30 12.16
C ALA A 374 14.93 17.01 13.51
N THR A 375 13.98 17.88 13.87
CA THR A 375 13.95 18.58 15.16
C THR A 375 13.93 17.60 16.34
N LEU A 376 13.05 16.59 16.28
CA LEU A 376 12.95 15.54 17.30
C LEU A 376 14.27 14.77 17.47
N TYR A 377 14.99 14.52 16.37
CA TYR A 377 16.27 13.81 16.35
C TYR A 377 17.48 14.74 16.58
N GLY A 378 17.27 16.03 16.85
CA GLY A 378 18.35 16.98 17.12
C GLY A 378 19.19 17.35 15.90
N LEU A 379 18.67 17.12 14.69
CA LEU A 379 19.34 17.44 13.44
C LEU A 379 19.05 18.89 13.04
N GLN A 380 20.10 19.66 12.75
CA GLN A 380 20.00 21.01 12.18
C GLN A 380 19.59 20.89 10.70
N ALA A 381 18.29 20.79 10.42
CA ALA A 381 17.79 20.61 9.05
C ALA A 381 17.19 21.90 8.49
N THR A 382 17.96 22.61 7.67
CA THR A 382 17.37 23.41 6.59
C THR A 382 17.04 22.46 5.45
N PHE A 383 15.75 22.19 5.25
CA PHE A 383 15.28 21.32 4.18
C PHE A 383 14.26 22.09 3.34
N GLY A 384 14.52 22.24 2.05
CA GLY A 384 13.78 23.14 1.17
C GLY A 384 13.60 22.54 -0.23
N LEU A 385 12.73 21.55 -0.33
CA LEU A 385 12.48 20.85 -1.59
C LEU A 385 12.00 21.81 -2.68
N ARG A 386 12.82 21.94 -3.73
CA ARG A 386 12.47 22.67 -4.94
C ARG A 386 12.15 21.70 -6.06
N ILE A 387 10.90 21.67 -6.51
CA ILE A 387 10.49 20.89 -7.68
C ILE A 387 10.40 21.79 -8.91
N VAL A 388 10.98 21.34 -10.03
CA VAL A 388 10.83 22.00 -11.34
C VAL A 388 10.08 21.09 -12.32
N PRO A 389 9.05 21.60 -13.04
CA PRO A 389 8.34 20.81 -14.03
C PRO A 389 9.24 20.41 -15.20
N GLN A 390 9.05 19.18 -15.71
CA GLN A 390 9.68 18.66 -16.93
C GLN A 390 11.22 18.58 -16.90
N GLY A 391 11.86 18.86 -15.76
CA GLY A 391 13.31 18.79 -15.60
C GLY A 391 14.09 19.74 -16.52
N LYS A 392 13.51 20.89 -16.93
CA LYS A 392 14.23 21.88 -17.76
C LYS A 392 15.31 22.58 -16.93
N GLY A 393 16.57 22.15 -17.07
CA GLY A 393 17.76 22.67 -16.38
C GLY A 393 18.59 21.56 -15.70
N GLN A 394 19.77 21.90 -15.14
CA GLN A 394 20.54 20.96 -14.31
C GLN A 394 19.77 20.65 -13.02
N CYS A 395 19.10 19.50 -12.98
CA CYS A 395 18.41 18.98 -11.80
C CYS A 395 19.31 17.95 -11.12
N ARG A 396 19.27 17.88 -9.79
CA ARG A 396 20.06 16.91 -9.03
C ARG A 396 19.57 15.48 -9.25
N ALA A 397 18.26 15.32 -9.40
CA ALA A 397 17.60 14.07 -9.76
C ALA A 397 16.28 14.36 -10.49
N VAL A 398 15.74 13.35 -11.17
CA VAL A 398 14.44 13.42 -11.84
C VAL A 398 13.52 12.32 -11.31
N LEU A 399 12.31 12.73 -10.92
CA LEU A 399 11.19 11.82 -10.65
C LEU A 399 10.29 11.79 -11.87
N ALA A 400 10.16 10.63 -12.50
CA ALA A 400 9.36 10.44 -13.71
C ALA A 400 8.15 9.55 -13.43
N LEU A 401 6.96 10.15 -13.39
CA LEU A 401 5.69 9.45 -13.26
C LEU A 401 5.12 9.18 -14.66
N THR A 402 5.93 8.52 -15.48
CA THR A 402 5.64 8.23 -16.89
C THR A 402 5.85 6.75 -17.14
N ASP A 403 5.17 6.25 -18.16
CA ASP A 403 5.33 4.88 -18.64
C ASP A 403 6.61 4.70 -19.46
N THR A 404 7.09 5.75 -20.13
CA THR A 404 8.36 5.75 -20.86
C THR A 404 9.56 6.02 -19.97
N LEU A 405 10.65 5.27 -20.18
CA LEU A 405 11.96 5.60 -19.64
C LEU A 405 12.58 6.72 -20.47
N ASP A 406 12.83 7.84 -19.83
CA ASP A 406 13.59 8.93 -20.42
C ASP A 406 15.05 8.82 -19.98
N ASP A 407 15.98 8.87 -20.92
CA ASP A 407 17.40 9.01 -20.62
C ASP A 407 17.69 10.49 -20.28
N ALA A 408 17.33 10.90 -19.05
CA ALA A 408 17.70 12.21 -18.54
C ALA A 408 19.20 12.26 -18.19
N ASP A 409 19.80 13.44 -18.32
CA ASP A 409 21.16 13.72 -17.84
C ASP A 409 21.22 13.75 -16.30
N GLY A 410 21.12 12.59 -15.64
CA GLY A 410 21.26 12.48 -14.18
C GLY A 410 20.50 11.31 -13.54
N PRO A 411 20.61 11.13 -12.20
CA PRO A 411 19.86 10.12 -11.46
C PRO A 411 18.36 10.28 -11.68
N THR A 412 17.73 9.23 -12.22
CA THR A 412 16.30 9.23 -12.55
C THR A 412 15.60 8.06 -11.86
N MET A 413 14.50 8.36 -11.18
CA MET A 413 13.58 7.37 -10.61
C MET A 413 12.27 7.41 -11.38
N ARG A 414 11.97 6.33 -12.09
CA ARG A 414 10.67 6.13 -12.72
C ARG A 414 9.71 5.57 -11.69
N ILE A 415 8.48 6.06 -11.64
CA ILE A 415 7.46 5.61 -10.70
C ILE A 415 6.23 5.20 -11.52
N SER A 416 6.01 3.90 -11.63
CA SER A 416 4.91 3.32 -12.40
C SER A 416 3.81 2.79 -11.48
N SER A 417 2.55 2.91 -11.88
CA SER A 417 1.46 2.20 -11.21
C SER A 417 1.63 0.70 -11.42
N THR A 418 1.14 -0.11 -10.49
CA THR A 418 1.16 -1.57 -10.59
C THR A 418 -0.04 -2.14 -9.89
N TYR A 419 -0.44 -3.35 -10.29
CA TYR A 419 -1.48 -4.09 -9.60
C TYR A 419 -1.08 -5.55 -9.43
N LEU A 420 -0.97 -5.96 -8.16
CA LEU A 420 -0.87 -7.35 -7.75
C LEU A 420 -2.09 -7.68 -6.87
N PRO A 421 -2.73 -8.86 -7.07
CA PRO A 421 -3.99 -9.21 -6.42
C PRO A 421 -3.82 -9.69 -4.97
N PHE A 422 -2.87 -9.11 -4.25
CA PHE A 422 -2.54 -9.37 -2.86
C PHE A 422 -1.90 -8.14 -2.23
N ASP A 423 -1.94 -8.06 -0.90
CA ASP A 423 -1.33 -6.94 -0.18
C ASP A 423 0.20 -7.13 -0.07
N LEU A 424 0.92 -6.03 -0.21
CA LEU A 424 2.37 -6.01 -0.27
C LEU A 424 2.98 -5.86 1.12
N ALA A 425 3.75 -6.87 1.50
CA ALA A 425 4.65 -6.74 2.63
C ALA A 425 5.90 -5.98 2.22
N ALA A 426 6.42 -5.16 3.13
CA ALA A 426 7.64 -4.43 2.86
C ALA A 426 8.82 -5.40 2.78
N SER A 427 9.73 -5.16 1.84
CA SER A 427 10.93 -5.99 1.65
C SER A 427 12.12 -5.41 2.41
N ASP A 428 12.90 -6.29 3.06
CA ASP A 428 14.06 -5.92 3.88
C ASP A 428 15.20 -5.28 3.08
N ALA A 429 15.32 -5.61 1.79
CA ALA A 429 16.47 -5.24 0.96
C ALA A 429 16.66 -3.71 0.83
N GLU A 430 15.61 -2.92 1.10
CA GLU A 430 15.63 -1.47 0.90
C GLU A 430 15.43 -0.65 2.18
N ARG A 431 15.09 -1.27 3.31
CA ARG A 431 14.86 -0.54 4.56
C ARG A 431 16.17 -0.11 5.22
N LEU A 432 16.15 1.05 5.86
CA LEU A 432 17.23 1.44 6.75
C LEU A 432 17.08 0.61 8.03
N SER A 433 17.84 -0.48 8.15
CA SER A 433 17.98 -1.20 9.43
C SER A 433 18.79 -0.32 10.38
N THR A 434 18.09 0.57 11.08
CA THR A 434 18.67 1.53 12.03
C THR A 434 18.01 1.37 13.39
N SER A 435 17.85 0.13 13.88
CA SER A 435 17.64 -0.07 15.31
C SER A 435 18.98 0.15 16.02
N PRO A 436 19.13 1.24 16.79
CA PRO A 436 20.37 1.47 17.51
C PRO A 436 20.49 0.43 18.66
N ASP A 437 21.72 -0.05 18.91
CA ASP A 437 22.00 -0.99 20.02
C ASP A 437 21.58 -0.46 21.40
N ARG A 438 21.46 0.87 21.52
CA ARG A 438 20.96 1.56 22.71
C ARG A 438 19.87 2.56 22.33
N PRO A 439 18.84 2.75 23.18
CA PRO A 439 17.82 3.75 22.93
C PRO A 439 18.43 5.14 22.74
N LEU A 440 18.17 5.77 21.60
CA LEU A 440 18.48 7.18 21.42
C LEU A 440 17.66 8.01 22.40
N SER A 441 18.33 8.94 23.09
CA SER A 441 17.68 9.99 23.88
C SER A 441 17.36 11.15 22.95
N LEU A 442 16.10 11.20 22.48
CA LEU A 442 15.64 12.26 21.59
C LEU A 442 15.49 13.60 22.34
N GLN A 443 15.41 14.70 21.58
CA GLN A 443 15.16 16.04 22.11
C GLN A 443 13.78 16.50 21.63
N PRO A 444 12.68 15.99 22.23
CA PRO A 444 11.35 16.24 21.73
C PRO A 444 10.93 17.70 21.93
N ASP A 445 10.73 18.43 20.83
CA ASP A 445 10.01 19.70 20.81
C ASP A 445 8.51 19.45 20.89
N GLN A 446 7.82 20.10 21.82
CA GLN A 446 6.40 19.84 22.09
C GLN A 446 5.53 20.15 20.88
N GLU A 447 5.84 21.22 20.16
CA GLU A 447 5.03 21.71 19.06
C GLU A 447 5.22 20.85 17.79
N ALA A 448 6.44 20.40 17.50
CA ALA A 448 6.71 19.38 16.48
C ALA A 448 5.99 18.06 16.79
N VAL A 449 6.06 17.57 18.03
CA VAL A 449 5.39 16.33 18.43
C VAL A 449 3.86 16.49 18.41
N ARG A 450 3.33 17.68 18.70
CA ARG A 450 1.88 17.99 18.59
C ARG A 450 1.41 17.93 17.15
N ARG A 451 2.16 18.48 16.19
CA ARG A 451 1.85 18.35 14.75
C ARG A 451 1.87 16.89 14.29
N LEU A 452 2.84 16.10 14.76
CA LEU A 452 2.89 14.65 14.49
C LEU A 452 1.71 13.91 15.13
N PHE A 453 1.27 14.34 16.32
CA PHE A 453 0.09 13.79 17.00
C PHE A 453 -1.19 14.05 16.21
N TRP A 454 -1.35 15.27 15.70
CA TRP A 454 -2.43 15.61 14.78
C TRP A 454 -2.34 14.80 13.48
N TYR A 455 -1.15 14.68 12.88
CA TYR A 455 -0.97 13.94 11.64
C TYR A 455 -1.41 12.47 11.77
N VAL A 456 -0.99 11.81 12.84
CA VAL A 456 -1.28 10.39 13.05
C VAL A 456 -2.71 10.16 13.54
N PHE A 457 -3.19 10.94 14.50
CA PHE A 457 -4.43 10.64 15.22
C PHE A 457 -5.55 11.67 15.05
N ARG A 458 -5.27 12.81 14.44
CA ARG A 458 -6.22 13.94 14.29
C ARG A 458 -6.70 14.49 15.63
N PHE A 459 -5.77 14.57 16.59
CA PHE A 459 -5.97 15.25 17.87
C PHE A 459 -5.19 16.57 17.87
N ASP A 460 -5.88 17.67 18.16
CA ASP A 460 -5.29 19.02 18.11
C ASP A 460 -4.32 19.28 19.25
N GLU A 461 -4.61 18.75 20.43
CA GLU A 461 -3.88 18.99 21.66
C GLU A 461 -3.67 17.72 22.48
N PHE A 462 -2.59 17.72 23.27
CA PHE A 462 -2.38 16.69 24.28
C PHE A 462 -3.35 16.89 25.44
N ARG A 463 -3.89 15.80 25.96
CA ARG A 463 -4.60 15.83 27.24
C ARG A 463 -3.62 15.92 28.39
N GLU A 464 -4.12 16.33 29.55
CA GLU A 464 -3.34 16.39 30.78
C GLU A 464 -2.58 15.08 31.05
N GLY A 465 -1.30 15.20 31.36
CA GLY A 465 -0.41 14.07 31.64
C GLY A 465 0.09 13.28 30.42
N GLN A 466 -0.45 13.49 29.21
CA GLN A 466 0.03 12.80 28.00
C GLN A 466 1.41 13.29 27.57
N TRP A 467 1.59 14.61 27.44
CA TRP A 467 2.86 15.19 27.00
C TRP A 467 4.05 14.78 27.90
N PRO A 468 4.00 14.91 29.23
CA PRO A 468 5.11 14.46 30.10
C PRO A 468 5.47 12.98 29.92
N ALA A 469 4.47 12.13 29.66
CA ALA A 469 4.71 10.70 29.42
C ALA A 469 5.35 10.44 28.04
N ILE A 470 4.86 11.10 26.99
CA ILE A 470 5.42 11.04 25.63
C ILE A 470 6.86 11.55 25.62
N GLU A 471 7.11 12.71 26.22
CA GLU A 471 8.42 13.35 26.29
C GLU A 471 9.45 12.42 26.96
N ARG A 472 9.10 11.79 28.09
CA ARG A 472 9.97 10.83 28.77
C ARG A 472 10.25 9.59 27.92
N ALA A 473 9.24 9.02 27.27
CA ALA A 473 9.39 7.86 26.41
C ALA A 473 10.27 8.16 25.18
N LEU A 474 10.12 9.34 24.56
CA LEU A 474 10.96 9.78 23.45
C LEU A 474 12.42 10.00 23.89
N ARG A 475 12.66 10.45 25.12
CA ARG A 475 13.99 10.50 25.73
C ARG A 475 14.57 9.11 26.10
N GLY A 476 13.87 8.02 25.80
CA GLY A 476 14.32 6.67 26.08
C GLY A 476 14.31 6.31 27.57
N LYS A 477 13.49 6.99 28.37
CA LYS A 477 13.37 6.74 29.82
C LYS A 477 12.19 5.83 30.14
N ASP A 478 12.40 4.91 31.06
CA ASP A 478 11.33 4.13 31.66
C ASP A 478 10.27 5.06 32.27
N THR A 479 9.00 4.75 31.99
CA THR A 479 7.88 5.63 32.29
C THR A 479 6.68 4.83 32.78
N LEU A 480 6.26 5.12 34.02
CA LEU A 480 5.00 4.65 34.59
C LEU A 480 3.91 5.71 34.34
N VAL A 481 2.85 5.35 33.63
CA VAL A 481 1.77 6.28 33.26
C VAL A 481 0.49 5.95 34.01
N LEU A 482 0.07 6.86 34.88
CA LEU A 482 -1.18 6.76 35.67
C LEU A 482 -2.19 7.80 35.18
N LEU A 483 -2.93 7.48 34.12
CA LEU A 483 -4.05 8.30 33.63
C LEU A 483 -5.39 7.62 33.96
N PRO A 484 -6.52 8.33 34.06
CA PRO A 484 -7.83 7.71 34.18
C PRO A 484 -8.21 6.91 32.91
N THR A 485 -9.21 6.03 33.02
CA THR A 485 -9.79 5.35 31.85
C THR A 485 -10.30 6.37 30.85
N GLY A 486 -10.02 6.16 29.56
CA GLY A 486 -10.33 7.13 28.52
C GLY A 486 -9.38 8.33 28.45
N GLY A 487 -8.40 8.46 29.36
CA GLY A 487 -7.36 9.49 29.33
C GLY A 487 -6.36 9.40 28.16
N GLY A 488 -6.51 8.40 27.29
CA GLY A 488 -5.68 8.23 26.09
C GLY A 488 -4.30 7.61 26.38
N LYS A 489 -4.24 6.63 27.29
CA LYS A 489 -3.01 5.89 27.61
C LYS A 489 -2.37 5.23 26.38
N SER A 490 -3.19 4.67 25.49
CA SER A 490 -2.72 4.02 24.27
C SER A 490 -2.03 4.99 23.32
N ALA A 491 -2.58 6.20 23.18
CA ALA A 491 -2.02 7.24 22.33
C ALA A 491 -0.58 7.61 22.73
N VAL A 492 -0.23 7.52 24.03
CA VAL A 492 1.13 7.80 24.52
C VAL A 492 2.15 6.81 23.94
N PHE A 493 1.94 5.50 24.14
CA PHE A 493 2.90 4.50 23.66
C PHE A 493 2.82 4.29 22.14
N GLN A 494 1.64 4.50 21.54
CA GLN A 494 1.48 4.42 20.08
C GLN A 494 2.24 5.56 19.39
N LEU A 495 2.10 6.81 19.86
CA LEU A 495 2.85 7.92 19.29
C LEU A 495 4.35 7.75 19.53
N ALA A 496 4.76 7.46 20.76
CA ALA A 496 6.18 7.26 21.08
C ALA A 496 6.79 6.10 20.27
N GLY A 497 6.04 5.01 20.07
CA GLY A 497 6.45 3.88 19.26
C GLY A 497 6.60 4.22 17.77
N LEU A 498 5.67 4.98 17.19
CA LEU A 498 5.76 5.45 15.80
C LEU A 498 6.93 6.41 15.57
N LEU A 499 7.27 7.23 16.55
CA LEU A 499 8.34 8.22 16.46
C LEU A 499 9.74 7.68 16.78
N ARG A 500 9.85 6.37 17.04
CA ARG A 500 11.11 5.64 17.23
C ARG A 500 11.30 4.62 16.11
N PRO A 501 12.56 4.38 15.68
CA PRO A 501 12.84 3.32 14.71
C PRO A 501 12.52 1.95 15.31
N GLY A 502 12.25 0.98 14.44
CA GLY A 502 11.98 -0.41 14.81
C GLY A 502 10.54 -0.70 15.24
N LEU A 503 10.36 -1.90 15.80
CA LEU A 503 9.08 -2.45 16.24
C LEU A 503 8.71 -1.95 17.65
N THR A 504 7.42 -1.67 17.89
CA THR A 504 6.88 -1.46 19.23
C THR A 504 6.11 -2.69 19.69
N LEU A 505 6.59 -3.35 20.75
CA LEU A 505 5.91 -4.49 21.35
C LEU A 505 4.97 -4.04 22.48
N VAL A 506 3.70 -4.41 22.39
CA VAL A 506 2.66 -4.06 23.37
C VAL A 506 2.13 -5.33 24.01
N VAL A 507 2.48 -5.54 25.29
CA VAL A 507 1.98 -6.69 26.04
C VAL A 507 0.66 -6.34 26.72
N ALA A 508 -0.41 -7.04 26.37
CA ALA A 508 -1.73 -6.91 26.99
C ALA A 508 -2.19 -8.25 27.59
N PRO A 509 -2.85 -8.24 28.76
CA PRO A 509 -3.24 -9.46 29.46
C PRO A 509 -4.47 -10.16 28.86
N LEU A 510 -5.26 -9.48 28.02
CA LEU A 510 -6.52 -9.98 27.48
C LEU A 510 -6.47 -9.97 25.96
N VAL A 511 -6.77 -11.10 25.32
CA VAL A 511 -6.86 -11.21 23.85
C VAL A 511 -7.85 -10.20 23.28
N ALA A 512 -9.02 -10.05 23.91
CA ALA A 512 -10.00 -9.04 23.49
C ALA A 512 -9.45 -7.60 23.49
N LEU A 513 -8.51 -7.28 24.39
CA LEU A 513 -7.88 -5.96 24.41
C LEU A 513 -6.85 -5.81 23.28
N ILE A 514 -6.16 -6.90 22.91
CA ILE A 514 -5.24 -6.92 21.76
C ILE A 514 -6.03 -6.66 20.48
N ASP A 515 -7.11 -7.41 20.28
CA ASP A 515 -8.00 -7.26 19.12
C ASP A 515 -8.57 -5.84 19.04
N ASP A 516 -9.08 -5.30 20.15
CA ASP A 516 -9.56 -3.92 20.24
C ASP A 516 -8.46 -2.91 19.86
N GLN A 517 -7.20 -3.10 20.28
CA GLN A 517 -6.11 -2.19 19.89
C GLN A 517 -5.81 -2.27 18.39
N GLN A 518 -5.77 -3.47 17.82
CA GLN A 518 -5.50 -3.69 16.41
C GLN A 518 -6.59 -3.05 15.53
N GLU A 519 -7.87 -3.30 15.85
CA GLU A 519 -9.00 -2.70 15.13
C GLU A 519 -9.00 -1.16 15.22
N ASN A 520 -8.72 -0.61 16.42
CA ASN A 520 -8.66 0.84 16.62
C ASN A 520 -7.51 1.52 15.85
N LEU A 521 -6.39 0.82 15.67
CA LEU A 521 -5.25 1.29 14.87
C LEU A 521 -5.58 1.19 13.37
N ALA A 522 -6.14 0.06 12.92
CA ALA A 522 -6.52 -0.17 11.53
C ALA A 522 -7.56 0.86 11.05
N ALA A 523 -8.55 1.18 11.90
CA ALA A 523 -9.55 2.22 11.63
C ALA A 523 -8.95 3.63 11.45
N LYS A 524 -7.71 3.86 11.91
CA LYS A 524 -6.97 5.13 11.75
C LYS A 524 -5.90 5.06 10.66
N GLY A 525 -5.94 4.03 9.83
CA GLY A 525 -4.94 3.81 8.78
C GLY A 525 -3.58 3.33 9.30
N ILE A 526 -3.50 2.84 10.54
CA ILE A 526 -2.30 2.20 11.09
C ILE A 526 -2.52 0.69 11.02
N GLN A 527 -2.20 0.11 9.87
CA GLN A 527 -2.55 -1.28 9.53
C GLN A 527 -1.37 -2.24 9.65
N ARG A 528 -0.14 -1.73 9.75
CA ARG A 528 1.08 -2.54 9.93
C ARG A 528 1.21 -3.02 11.38
N VAL A 529 0.24 -3.80 11.86
CA VAL A 529 0.09 -4.23 13.26
C VAL A 529 -0.15 -5.74 13.31
N ALA A 530 0.71 -6.47 14.01
CA ALA A 530 0.50 -7.88 14.30
C ALA A 530 -0.26 -8.04 15.64
N ALA A 531 -1.04 -9.10 15.76
CA ALA A 531 -1.67 -9.50 17.02
C ALA A 531 -1.34 -10.97 17.27
N ILE A 532 -0.40 -11.25 18.18
CA ILE A 532 0.06 -12.62 18.45
C ILE A 532 -0.55 -13.12 19.76
N SER A 533 -1.32 -14.21 19.68
CA SER A 533 -1.84 -14.90 20.85
C SER A 533 -1.90 -16.43 20.65
N SER A 534 -2.35 -17.14 21.68
CA SER A 534 -2.55 -18.59 21.63
C SER A 534 -3.72 -19.01 20.73
N SER A 535 -4.60 -18.08 20.32
CA SER A 535 -5.72 -18.40 19.41
C SER A 535 -5.30 -18.56 17.95
N LEU A 536 -4.13 -18.03 17.56
CA LEU A 536 -3.58 -18.24 16.22
C LEU A 536 -3.14 -19.68 16.04
N ASP A 537 -3.50 -20.26 14.89
CA ASP A 537 -2.94 -21.55 14.46
C ASP A 537 -1.44 -21.43 14.13
N ARG A 538 -0.80 -22.58 13.91
CA ARG A 538 0.65 -22.65 13.65
C ARG A 538 1.06 -21.92 12.38
N ALA A 539 0.25 -21.98 11.31
CA ALA A 539 0.57 -21.39 10.02
C ALA A 539 0.44 -19.86 10.09
N ALA A 540 -0.66 -19.36 10.63
CA ALA A 540 -0.89 -17.94 10.85
C ALA A 540 0.19 -17.33 11.76
N ARG A 541 0.56 -18.00 12.85
CA ARG A 541 1.64 -17.54 13.73
C ARG A 541 2.99 -17.49 13.01
N ALA A 542 3.35 -18.54 12.27
CA ALA A 542 4.62 -18.56 11.53
C ALA A 542 4.68 -17.44 10.49
N GLN A 543 3.54 -17.10 9.90
CA GLN A 543 3.45 -16.00 8.95
C GLN A 543 3.58 -14.62 9.58
N GLU A 544 2.87 -14.34 10.67
CA GLU A 544 3.03 -13.08 11.41
C GLU A 544 4.48 -12.93 11.90
N GLN A 545 5.12 -14.02 12.33
CA GLN A 545 6.54 -14.03 12.69
C GLN A 545 7.45 -13.72 11.50
N ALA A 546 7.18 -14.28 10.32
CA ALA A 546 7.95 -13.98 9.11
C ALA A 546 7.83 -12.49 8.73
N LEU A 547 6.62 -11.92 8.83
CA LEU A 547 6.37 -10.50 8.59
C LEU A 547 7.01 -9.59 9.66
N LEU A 548 7.10 -10.05 10.91
CA LEU A 548 7.82 -9.33 11.96
C LEU A 548 9.33 -9.30 11.68
N VAL A 549 9.90 -10.44 11.28
CA VAL A 549 11.32 -10.55 10.91
C VAL A 549 11.62 -9.69 9.68
N SER A 550 10.70 -9.60 8.73
CA SER A 550 10.84 -8.74 7.55
C SER A 550 10.63 -7.24 7.81
N GLY A 551 10.45 -6.86 9.07
CA GLY A 551 10.15 -5.49 9.47
C GLY A 551 8.80 -4.96 8.98
N HIS A 552 7.91 -5.78 8.40
CA HIS A 552 6.63 -5.31 7.87
C HIS A 552 5.80 -4.60 8.94
N HIS A 553 5.69 -5.20 10.13
CA HIS A 553 4.90 -4.67 11.24
C HIS A 553 5.66 -3.59 12.02
N GLN A 554 4.91 -2.58 12.42
CA GLN A 554 5.35 -1.45 13.25
C GLN A 554 4.97 -1.64 14.72
N PHE A 555 3.90 -2.41 14.96
CA PHE A 555 3.41 -2.82 16.27
C PHE A 555 3.18 -4.33 16.31
N CYS A 556 3.39 -4.92 17.48
CA CYS A 556 3.07 -6.31 17.79
C CYS A 556 2.42 -6.41 19.16
#